data_AF-A0A2M6ZLW7-F1
#
_entry.id   AF-A0A2M6ZLW7-F1
#
_cell.length_a   1.000
_cell.length_b   1.000
_cell.length_c   1.000
_cell.angle_alpha   90.00
_cell.angle_beta   90.00
_cell.angle_gamma   90.00
#
_symmetry.space_group_name_H-M   'P 1'
#
loop_
_entity.id
_entity.type
_entity.pdbx_description
1 polymer ?
#
loop_
_entity_poly.entity_id
_entity_poly.type
_entity_poly.pdbx_seq_one_letter_code
_entity_poly.pdbx_strand_id
1 'polypeptide(L)' 'YERLVPGMIHRANGGVLFIDEIGNLPLHSQQELLTAMQEKKYPITG' A
#
# COMPACT_ATOMS: atom_id res chain seq x y z
N TYR A 1 -20.21 -12.56 -4.82
CA TYR A 1 -18.95 -12.04 -5.38
C TYR A 1 -18.44 -10.96 -4.46
N GLU A 2 -17.30 -11.20 -3.80
CA GLU A 2 -16.63 -10.19 -2.98
C GLU A 2 -15.94 -9.18 -3.90
N ARG A 3 -16.20 -7.90 -3.68
CA ARG A 3 -15.63 -6.83 -4.51
C ARG A 3 -14.27 -6.46 -3.93
N LEU A 4 -13.20 -6.85 -4.62
CA LEU A 4 -11.86 -6.40 -4.31
C LEU A 4 -11.73 -4.90 -4.60
N VAL A 5 -11.21 -4.12 -3.64
CA VAL A 5 -10.98 -2.68 -3.80
C VAL A 5 -9.47 -2.40 -3.72
N PRO A 6 -8.83 -1.93 -4.81
CA PRO A 6 -7.39 -1.69 -4.81
C PRO A 6 -7.03 -0.52 -3.89
N GLY A 7 -6.04 -0.77 -3.03
CA GLY A 7 -5.40 0.23 -2.18
C GLY A 7 -4.48 1.18 -2.95
N MET A 8 -3.89 2.14 -2.24
CA MET A 8 -3.08 3.21 -2.84
C MET A 8 -1.82 2.68 -3.55
N ILE A 9 -1.16 1.67 -2.99
CA ILE A 9 0.00 1.01 -3.60
C ILE A 9 -0.36 0.40 -4.95
N HIS A 10 -1.51 -0.28 -5.05
CA HIS A 10 -1.96 -0.89 -6.30
C HIS A 10 -2.33 0.13 -7.36
N ARG A 11 -2.94 1.25 -6.94
CA ARG A 11 -3.29 2.34 -7.86
C ARG A 11 -2.06 3.03 -8.44
N ALA A 12 -0.95 3.06 -7.71
CA ALA A 12 0.31 3.64 -8.15
C ALA A 12 1.21 2.65 -8.92
N ASN A 13 0.75 1.42 -9.21
CA ASN A 13 1.55 0.43 -9.90
C ASN A 13 2.00 0.93 -11.30
N GLY A 14 3.30 0.87 -11.58
CA GLY A 14 3.90 1.42 -12.79
C GLY A 14 4.05 2.95 -12.79
N GLY A 15 3.69 3.61 -11.69
CA GLY A 15 3.86 5.05 -11.47
C GLY A 15 4.62 5.34 -10.17
N VAL A 16 4.31 6.47 -9.56
CA VAL A 16 4.92 6.93 -8.30
C VAL A 16 3.84 7.18 -7.27
N LEU A 17 3.98 6.56 -6.09
CA LEU A 17 3.12 6.84 -4.93
C LEU A 17 3.76 7.95 -4.09
N PHE A 18 3.10 9.10 -4.02
CA PHE A 18 3.48 10.16 -3.10
C PHE A 18 2.79 9.95 -1.76
N ILE A 19 3.55 10.02 -0.69
CA ILE A 19 3.06 9.99 0.69
C ILE A 19 3.65 11.19 1.43
N ASP A 20 2.95 11.61 2.48
CA ASP A 20 3.51 12.50 3.48
C ASP A 20 4.61 11.77 4.28
N GLU A 21 5.25 12.45 5.24
CA GLU A 21 6.27 11.84 6.09
C GLU A 21 5.78 10.53 6.71
N ILE A 22 6.63 9.49 6.68
CA ILE A 22 6.26 8.16 7.19
C ILE A 22 5.81 8.19 8.66
N GLY A 23 6.34 9.13 9.46
CA GLY A 23 5.96 9.35 10.85
C GLY A 23 4.52 9.84 11.04
N ASN A 24 3.92 10.44 10.02
CA ASN A 24 2.53 10.91 10.04
C ASN A 24 1.53 9.79 9.68
N LEU A 25 2.00 8.64 9.19
CA LEU A 25 1.13 7.52 8.83
C LEU A 25 0.73 6.71 10.07
N PRO A 26 -0.49 6.13 10.11
CA PRO A 26 -0.84 5.13 11.11
C PRO A 26 0.17 3.98 11.13
N LEU A 27 0.52 3.47 12.33
CA LEU A 27 1.50 2.40 12.50
C LEU A 27 1.24 1.17 11.62
N HIS A 28 -0.03 0.80 11.45
CA HIS A 28 -0.42 -0.29 10.57
C HIS A 28 0.00 -0.02 9.11
N SER A 29 -0.33 1.16 8.57
CA SER A 29 0.05 1.55 7.22
C SER A 29 1.57 1.65 7.02
N GLN A 30 2.33 2.02 8.07
CA GLN A 30 3.79 1.98 8.02
C GLN A 30 4.29 0.53 7.83
N GLN A 31 3.73 -0.43 8.57
CA GLN A 31 4.08 -1.85 8.43
C GLN A 31 3.67 -2.41 7.06
N GLU A 32 2.48 -2.06 6.57
CA GLU A 32 2.01 -2.47 5.24
C GLU A 32 2.93 -1.92 4.13
N LEU A 33 3.33 -0.64 4.23
CA LEU A 33 4.27 -0.02 3.30
C LEU A 33 5.62 -0.74 3.32
N LEU A 34 6.18 -1.03 4.50
CA LEU A 34 7.42 -1.78 4.64
C LEU A 34 7.32 -3.18 4.02
N THR A 35 6.21 -3.88 4.24
CA THR A 35 5.95 -5.20 3.66
C THR A 35 5.88 -5.12 2.14
N ALA A 36 5.13 -4.18 1.59
CA ALA A 36 4.99 -3.98 0.15
C ALA A 36 6.32 -3.63 -0.52
N MET A 37 7.17 -2.83 0.13
CA MET A 37 8.50 -2.48 -0.36
C MET A 37 9.47 -3.67 -0.36
N GLN A 38 9.42 -4.53 0.66
CA GLN A 38 10.30 -5.69 0.79
C GLN A 38 9.88 -6.83 -0.16
N GLU A 39 8.61 -7.21 -0.11
CA GLU A 39 8.09 -8.36 -0.84
C GLU A 39 7.88 -8.06 -2.33
N LYS A 40 7.74 -6.78 -2.71
CA LYS A 40 7.39 -6.29 -4.06
C LYS A 40 6.10 -6.91 -4.63
N LYS A 41 5.35 -7.61 -3.80
CA LYS A 41 4.06 -8.25 -4.09
C LYS A 41 3.18 -8.03 -2.87
N TYR A 42 2.06 -7.35 -3.08
CA TYR A 42 1.12 -7.04 -2.01
C TYR A 42 -0.30 -7.40 -2.46
N PRO A 43 -1.05 -8.22 -1.72
CA PRO A 43 -2.39 -8.62 -2.12
C PRO A 43 -3.36 -7.44 -2.06
N ILE A 44 -4.35 -7.40 -2.95
CA ILE A 44 -5.52 -6.51 -2.79
C ILE A 44 -6.42 -7.17 -1.77
N THR A 45 -6.65 -6.48 -0.66
CA THR A 45 -7.64 -6.86 0.34
C THR A 45 -8.94 -6.12 0.07
N GLY A 46 -10.08 -6.72 0.42
CA GLY A 46 -11.41 -6.15 0.34
C GLY A 46 -12.17 -6.46 1.62
#